data_AF-X1VSP4-F1
#
_entry.id   AF-X1VSP4-F1
#
_cell.length_a   1.000
_cell.length_b   1.000
_cell.length_c   1.000
_cell.angle_alpha   90.00
_cell.angle_beta   90.00
_cell.angle_gamma   90.00
#
_symmetry.space_group_name_H-M   'P 1'
#
loop_
_entity.id
_entity.type
_entity.pdbx_description
1 polymer ?
#
loop_
_entity_poly.entity_id
_entity_poly.type
_entity_poly.pdbx_seq_one_letter_code
_entity_poly.pdbx_strand_id
1 'polypeptide(L)'
;VVDTEGTSVLTAYSGDKLNEKSVSDAMTKHNVESLVKHRKLIIPGCVAVMSGKLEEATSWEIMVGPRESSMLPKYLQEVWK
;
A
#
# COMPACT_ATOMS: atom_id res chain seq x y z
N VAL A 1 8.77 1.07 -3.43
CA VAL A 1 8.62 2.39 -2.75
C VAL A 1 7.96 3.34 -3.72
N VAL A 2 6.90 4.03 -3.30
CA VAL A 2 6.22 5.07 -4.09
C VAL A 2 6.94 6.38 -3.84
N ASP A 3 7.30 7.10 -4.90
CA ASP A 3 7.98 8.39 -4.75
C ASP A 3 6.96 9.46 -4.37
N THR A 4 6.99 9.88 -3.12
CA THR A 4 6.12 10.94 -2.57
C THR A 4 6.92 12.22 -2.29
N GLU A 5 8.06 12.42 -2.97
CA GLU A 5 8.96 13.57 -2.77
C GLU A 5 9.42 13.75 -1.31
N GLY A 6 9.53 12.66 -0.55
CA GLY A 6 9.95 12.68 0.86
C GLY A 6 8.87 13.14 1.84
N THR A 7 7.60 13.23 1.42
CA THR A 7 6.50 13.59 2.32
C THR A 7 5.96 12.40 3.10
N SER A 8 5.56 12.63 4.35
CA SER A 8 4.93 11.63 5.23
C SER A 8 3.67 11.02 4.63
N VAL A 9 3.33 9.78 4.99
CA VAL A 9 2.18 9.01 4.45
C VAL A 9 0.86 9.81 4.46
N LEU A 10 0.54 10.46 5.58
CA LEU A 10 -0.68 11.28 5.70
C LEU A 10 -0.62 12.51 4.81
N THR A 11 0.52 13.20 4.76
CA THR A 11 0.71 14.40 3.94
C THR A 11 0.69 14.08 2.45
N ALA A 12 1.29 12.96 2.05
CA ALA A 12 1.28 12.50 0.68
C ALA A 12 -0.13 12.11 0.22
N TYR A 13 -0.94 11.52 1.11
CA TYR A 13 -2.35 11.24 0.85
C TYR A 13 -3.18 12.54 0.73
N SER A 14 -3.07 13.44 1.71
CA SER A 14 -3.78 14.74 1.65
C SER A 14 -3.33 15.64 0.51
N GLY A 15 -2.08 15.52 0.08
CA GLY A 15 -1.48 16.28 -1.02
C GLY A 15 -1.65 15.64 -2.39
N ASP A 16 -2.48 14.61 -2.53
CA ASP A 16 -2.76 13.92 -3.81
C ASP A 16 -1.53 13.24 -4.46
N LYS A 17 -0.41 13.15 -3.74
CA LYS A 17 0.83 12.50 -4.20
C LYS A 17 0.79 10.98 -4.03
N LEU A 18 0.03 10.50 -3.05
CA LEU A 18 -0.17 9.08 -2.76
C LEU A 18 -1.57 8.68 -3.23
N ASN A 19 -1.65 8.31 -4.51
CA ASN A 19 -2.88 7.97 -5.22
C ASN A 19 -2.78 6.62 -5.92
N GLU A 20 -3.94 6.07 -6.30
CA GLU A 20 -4.07 4.80 -7.02
C GLU A 20 -3.15 4.70 -8.25
N LYS A 21 -3.04 5.78 -9.03
CA LYS A 21 -2.14 5.85 -10.19
C LYS A 21 -0.67 5.80 -9.80
N SER A 22 -0.27 6.57 -8.79
CA SER A 22 1.13 6.62 -8.33
C SER A 22 1.57 5.27 -7.75
N VAL A 23 0.66 4.58 -7.04
CA VAL A 23 0.91 3.23 -6.52
C VAL A 23 0.96 2.20 -7.66
N SER A 24 0.06 2.27 -8.64
CA SER A 24 0.04 1.35 -9.80
C SER A 24 1.28 1.54 -10.69
N ASP A 25 1.70 2.78 -10.93
CA ASP A 25 2.94 3.11 -11.64
C ASP A 25 4.16 2.57 -10.87
N ALA A 26 4.22 2.79 -9.56
CA ALA A 26 5.26 2.23 -8.72
C ALA A 26 5.24 0.69 -8.73
N MET A 27 4.08 0.03 -8.67
CA MET A 27 3.99 -1.42 -8.79
C MET A 27 4.60 -1.91 -10.11
N THR A 28 4.22 -1.27 -11.22
CA THR A 28 4.69 -1.63 -12.55
C THR A 28 6.21 -1.40 -12.66
N LYS A 29 6.69 -0.26 -12.17
CA LYS A 29 8.10 0.11 -12.14
C LYS A 29 8.95 -0.84 -11.29
N HIS A 30 8.41 -1.31 -10.18
CA HIS A 30 9.06 -2.29 -9.29
C HIS A 30 8.85 -3.74 -9.73
N ASN A 31 8.12 -3.97 -10.82
CA ASN A 31 7.84 -5.28 -11.40
C ASN A 31 7.34 -6.32 -10.37
N VAL A 32 6.47 -5.86 -9.46
CA VAL A 32 6.02 -6.70 -8.32
C VAL A 32 5.24 -7.92 -8.77
N GLU A 33 4.54 -7.85 -9.91
CA GLU A 33 3.83 -8.99 -10.51
C GLU A 33 4.74 -10.18 -10.84
N SER A 34 6.03 -9.93 -11.13
CA SER A 34 6.99 -11.00 -11.41
C SER A 34 7.69 -11.52 -10.15
N LEU A 35 7.74 -10.70 -9.09
CA LEU A 35 8.46 -10.99 -7.86
C LEU A 35 7.62 -11.80 -6.86
N VAL A 36 6.30 -11.63 -6.84
CA VAL A 36 5.41 -12.29 -5.89
C VAL A 36 4.37 -13.15 -6.60
N LYS A 37 4.19 -14.39 -6.11
CA LYS A 37 3.12 -15.29 -6.58
C LYS A 37 1.74 -14.92 -6.02
N HIS A 38 1.68 -14.00 -5.06
CA HIS A 38 0.46 -13.54 -4.40
C HIS A 38 0.14 -12.09 -4.81
N ARG A 39 -1.13 -11.81 -5.10
CA ARG A 39 -1.64 -10.45 -5.37
C ARG A 39 -2.18 -9.80 -4.10
N LYS A 40 -1.36 -9.77 -3.05
CA LYS A 40 -1.71 -9.18 -1.74
C LYS A 40 -0.83 -7.96 -1.48
N LEU A 41 -1.44 -6.81 -1.19
CA LEU A 41 -0.73 -5.58 -0.84
C LEU A 41 -1.19 -5.07 0.52
N ILE A 42 -0.23 -4.76 1.40
CA ILE A 42 -0.52 -4.19 2.72
C ILE A 42 -0.36 -2.66 2.65
N ILE A 43 -1.40 -1.93 3.04
CA ILE A 43 -1.34 -0.48 3.20
C ILE A 43 -1.28 -0.09 4.69
N PRO A 44 -0.65 1.04 5.03
CA PRO A 44 -0.68 1.56 6.40
C PRO A 44 -2.10 1.90 6.86
N GLY A 45 -2.40 1.68 8.15
CA GLY A 45 -3.73 2.00 8.71
C GLY A 45 -4.13 3.47 8.61
N CYS A 46 -3.16 4.40 8.53
CA CYS A 46 -3.41 5.83 8.30
C CYS A 46 -4.11 6.13 6.96
N VAL A 47 -4.00 5.23 5.99
CA VAL A 47 -4.52 5.39 4.62
C VAL A 47 -5.55 4.30 4.30
N ALA A 48 -6.18 3.72 5.32
CA ALA A 48 -7.23 2.72 5.17
C ALA A 48 -8.37 3.20 4.25
N VAL A 49 -8.66 4.51 4.20
CA VAL A 49 -9.75 5.09 3.39
C VAL A 49 -9.50 4.96 1.88
N MET A 50 -8.24 4.87 1.44
CA MET A 50 -7.92 4.70 0.01
C MET A 50 -7.81 3.23 -0.42
N SER A 51 -7.97 2.26 0.49
CA SER A 51 -7.87 0.83 0.15
C SER A 51 -8.81 0.46 -0.99
N GLY A 52 -10.07 0.93 -0.95
CA GLY A 52 -11.06 0.60 -1.97
C GLY A 52 -10.65 1.07 -3.36
N LYS A 53 -10.24 2.34 -3.50
CA LYS A 53 -9.78 2.89 -4.79
C LYS A 53 -8.53 2.19 -5.32
N LEU A 54 -7.61 1.84 -4.41
CA LEU A 54 -6.40 1.10 -4.77
C LEU A 54 -6.70 -0.33 -5.20
N GLU A 55 -7.62 -1.01 -4.52
CA GLU A 55 -8.07 -2.35 -4.86
C GLU A 55 -8.70 -2.40 -6.24
N GLU A 56 -9.57 -1.43 -6.55
CA GLU A 56 -10.19 -1.31 -7.88
C GLU A 56 -9.15 -1.01 -8.98
N ALA A 57 -8.20 -0.11 -8.72
CA ALA A 57 -7.21 0.28 -9.71
C ALA A 57 -6.10 -0.76 -9.94
N THR A 58 -5.72 -1.50 -8.89
CA THR A 58 -4.63 -2.48 -8.98
C THR A 58 -5.14 -3.90 -9.20
N SER A 59 -6.40 -4.20 -8.83
CA SER A 59 -6.96 -5.57 -8.80
C SER A 59 -6.15 -6.52 -7.91
N TRP A 60 -5.55 -5.98 -6.85
CA TRP A 60 -4.84 -6.71 -5.81
C TRP A 60 -5.63 -6.66 -4.51
N GLU A 61 -5.55 -7.71 -3.71
CA GLU A 61 -6.17 -7.76 -2.39
C GLU A 61 -5.47 -6.77 -1.45
N ILE A 62 -6.19 -5.71 -1.07
CA ILE A 62 -5.63 -4.66 -0.21
C ILE A 62 -5.93 -4.96 1.25
N MET A 63 -4.88 -5.23 2.01
CA MET A 63 -4.96 -5.45 3.45
C MET A 63 -4.55 -4.20 4.22
N VAL A 64 -5.41 -3.76 5.14
CA VAL A 64 -5.14 -2.60 5.99
C VAL A 64 -4.29 -3.04 7.18
N GLY A 65 -3.02 -2.68 7.15
CA GLY A 65 -2.05 -2.90 8.22
C GLY A 65 -2.21 -1.94 9.40
N PRO A 66 -1.39 -2.09 10.44
CA PRO A 66 -1.43 -1.24 11.61
C PRO A 66 -1.02 0.21 11.28
N ARG A 67 -1.44 1.15 12.14
CA ARG A 67 -1.07 2.57 12.02
C ARG A 67 0.41 2.82 12.30
N GLU A 68 1.01 1.95 13.12
CA GLU A 68 2.42 1.99 13.49
C GLU A 68 3.17 0.81 12.89
N SER A 69 4.28 1.10 12.20
CA SER A 69 5.16 0.08 11.61
C SER A 69 5.71 -0.90 12.65
N SER A 70 5.83 -0.48 13.91
CA SER A 70 6.25 -1.33 15.04
C SER A 70 5.33 -2.53 15.28
N MET A 71 4.06 -2.45 14.89
CA MET A 71 3.09 -3.55 15.02
C MET A 71 2.98 -4.43 13.76
N LEU A 72 3.69 -4.11 12.66
CA LEU A 72 3.75 -4.98 11.47
C LEU A 72 4.13 -6.44 11.77
N PRO A 73 5.15 -6.76 12.59
CA PRO A 73 5.50 -8.15 12.85
C PRO A 73 4.38 -8.94 13.54
N LYS A 74 3.55 -8.28 14.35
CA LYS A 74 2.38 -8.89 14.99
C LYS A 74 1.24 -9.06 13.98
N TYR A 75 0.99 -8.04 13.17
CA TYR A 75 -0.02 -8.07 12.10
C TYR A 75 0.25 -9.17 11.07
N LEU A 76 1.49 -9.33 10.62
CA LEU A 76 1.84 -10.41 9.69
C LEU A 76 1.56 -11.79 10.29
N GLN A 77 1.81 -12.00 11.59
CA GLN A 77 1.53 -13.30 12.21
C GLN A 77 0.02 -13.62 12.31
N GLU A 78 -0.82 -12.61 12.49
CA GLU A 78 -2.27 -12.81 12.60
C GLU A 78 -2.96 -12.87 11.24
N VAL A 79 -2.54 -12.03 10.29
CA VAL A 79 -3.24 -11.81 9.02
C VAL A 79 -2.59 -12.55 7.86
N TRP A 80 -1.25 -12.71 7.87
CA TRP A 80 -0.51 -13.37 6.80
C TRP A 80 -0.36 -14.87 7.10
N LYS A 81 -1.47 -15.61 6.95
CA LYS A 81 -1.49 -17.08 6.88
C LYS A 81 -1.46 -17.59 5.45
#